data_AF-A0A1L8CHX5-F1
#
_entry.id   AF-A0A1L8CHX5-F1
#
_cell.length_a   1.000
_cell.length_b   1.000
_cell.length_c   1.000
_cell.angle_alpha   90.00
_cell.angle_beta   90.00
_cell.angle_gamma   90.00
#
_symmetry.space_group_name_H-M   'P 1'
#
loop_
_entity.id
_entity.type
_entity.pdbx_description
1 polymer ?
#
loop_
_entity_poly.entity_id
_entity_poly.type
_entity_poly.pdbx_seq_one_letter_code
_entity_poly.pdbx_strand_id
1 'polypeptide(L)'
;MKKGGIGGANTNKSGLKFEHDTDLATSINTYLYDEYKLIPHEFKDVESLPFQGSTSPVYDLIRLKDDYFVGVITNQNQFYNVLKDSYGLENVNHKNWKPDECFFNFETNTVYIVEKKWQQRSGSVDEKMFGFVNKRRLYQNNFNQLKDEPKPTVEFCALFNSSWWLNGNDGKNEKNYQDYFDNLRIDGIKIFFDKYEYWWFGL
;
A
#
# COMPACT_ATOMS: atom_id res chain seq x y z
N MET A 1 3.14 -28.63 5.22
CA MET A 1 3.38 -28.79 3.76
C MET A 1 2.63 -30.02 3.28
N LYS A 2 1.65 -29.87 2.38
CA LYS A 2 1.08 -31.02 1.63
C LYS A 2 1.75 -31.05 0.26
N LYS A 3 2.41 -32.19 -0.02
CA LYS A 3 3.03 -32.57 -1.30
C LYS A 3 1.94 -32.57 -2.40
N GLY A 4 2.12 -31.80 -3.48
CA GLY A 4 1.25 -31.89 -4.68
C GLY A 4 0.63 -30.58 -5.23
N GLY A 5 1.07 -29.40 -4.81
CA GLY A 5 0.48 -28.12 -5.27
C GLY A 5 1.03 -27.62 -6.62
N ILE A 6 0.55 -28.15 -7.74
CA ILE A 6 0.89 -27.66 -9.10
C ILE A 6 0.42 -26.20 -9.33
N GLY A 7 -0.48 -25.69 -8.49
CA GLY A 7 -1.00 -24.32 -8.60
C GLY A 7 -0.15 -23.20 -7.98
N GLY A 8 0.83 -23.50 -7.11
CA GLY A 8 1.56 -22.46 -6.36
C GLY A 8 2.46 -21.58 -7.23
N ALA A 9 3.19 -22.19 -8.17
CA ALA A 9 4.16 -21.48 -9.00
C ALA A 9 3.50 -20.50 -10.00
N ASN A 10 2.38 -20.90 -10.63
CA ASN A 10 1.66 -20.04 -11.59
C ASN A 10 0.84 -18.94 -10.89
N THR A 11 0.29 -19.23 -9.70
CA THR A 11 -0.34 -18.24 -8.81
C THR A 11 0.68 -17.17 -8.41
N ASN A 12 1.90 -17.57 -8.02
CA ASN A 12 2.96 -16.62 -7.69
C ASN A 12 3.39 -15.78 -8.89
N LYS A 13 3.55 -16.35 -10.08
CA LYS A 13 3.94 -15.60 -11.28
C LYS A 13 2.90 -14.54 -11.67
N SER A 14 1.62 -14.89 -11.58
CA SER A 14 0.53 -13.99 -11.96
C SER A 14 0.25 -12.93 -10.88
N GLY A 15 0.40 -13.28 -9.61
CA GLY A 15 0.40 -12.33 -8.49
C GLY A 15 1.53 -11.31 -8.62
N LEU A 16 2.76 -11.76 -8.92
CA LEU A 16 3.90 -10.86 -9.18
C LEU A 16 3.65 -9.95 -10.39
N LYS A 17 3.03 -10.47 -11.46
CA LYS A 17 2.64 -9.64 -12.61
C LYS A 17 1.62 -8.58 -12.19
N PHE A 18 0.60 -8.96 -11.42
CA PHE A 18 -0.39 -8.02 -10.93
C PHE A 18 0.25 -6.94 -10.05
N GLU A 19 1.13 -7.32 -9.13
CA GLU A 19 1.88 -6.37 -8.30
C GLU A 19 2.69 -5.38 -9.14
N HIS A 20 3.38 -5.86 -10.19
CA HIS A 20 4.13 -5.02 -11.12
C HIS A 20 3.24 -4.12 -11.97
N ASP A 21 2.16 -4.65 -12.56
CA ASP A 21 1.22 -3.88 -13.39
C ASP A 21 0.51 -2.78 -12.58
N THR A 22 0.42 -2.96 -11.26
CA THR A 22 -0.23 -2.05 -10.34
C THR A 22 0.77 -1.31 -9.44
N ASP A 23 2.04 -1.18 -9.85
CA ASP A 23 3.01 -0.38 -9.10
C ASP A 23 2.60 1.11 -9.07
N LEU A 24 2.38 1.69 -7.88
CA LEU A 24 1.87 3.06 -7.71
C LEU A 24 2.83 4.12 -8.26
N ALA A 25 4.14 3.96 -8.04
CA ALA A 25 5.13 4.88 -8.58
C ALA A 25 5.10 4.87 -10.12
N THR A 26 5.08 3.67 -10.72
CA THR A 26 4.94 3.48 -12.16
C THR A 26 3.61 4.04 -12.67
N SER A 27 2.53 3.83 -11.92
CA SER A 27 1.18 4.31 -12.25
C SER A 27 1.14 5.84 -12.29
N ILE A 28 1.63 6.52 -11.26
CA ILE A 28 1.72 8.00 -11.21
C ILE A 28 2.59 8.53 -12.35
N ASN A 29 3.77 7.95 -12.55
CA ASN A 29 4.67 8.38 -13.63
C ASN A 29 4.11 8.12 -15.04
N THR A 30 3.11 7.24 -15.18
CA THR A 30 2.44 6.96 -16.45
C THR A 30 1.24 7.86 -16.68
N TYR A 31 0.39 8.02 -15.67
CA TYR A 31 -0.93 8.63 -15.83
C TYR A 31 -1.02 10.07 -15.34
N LEU A 32 -0.08 10.53 -14.50
CA LEU A 32 -0.03 11.88 -13.94
C LEU A 32 1.30 12.59 -14.25
N TYR A 33 1.98 12.20 -15.33
CA TYR A 33 3.34 12.65 -15.66
C TYR A 33 3.44 14.16 -15.96
N ASP A 34 2.34 14.79 -16.33
CA ASP A 34 2.20 16.22 -16.61
C ASP A 34 1.82 17.04 -15.36
N GLU A 35 1.42 16.38 -14.28
CA GLU A 35 1.06 17.00 -13.00
C GLU A 35 2.12 16.77 -11.92
N TYR A 36 2.79 15.62 -11.94
CA TYR A 36 3.76 15.21 -10.94
C TYR A 36 5.01 14.58 -11.55
N LYS A 37 6.16 14.73 -10.87
CA LYS A 37 7.40 14.01 -11.17
C LYS A 37 7.83 13.19 -9.95
N LEU A 38 8.42 12.03 -10.21
CA LEU A 38 9.09 11.20 -9.21
C LEU A 38 10.60 11.39 -9.33
N ILE A 39 11.26 11.62 -8.19
CA ILE A 39 12.72 11.64 -8.09
C ILE A 39 13.15 10.66 -7.00
N PRO A 40 14.32 10.00 -7.10
CA PRO A 40 14.82 9.14 -6.03
C PRO A 40 14.93 9.91 -4.72
N HIS A 41 14.39 9.35 -3.63
CA HIS A 41 14.46 9.97 -2.31
C HIS A 41 15.88 9.85 -1.73
N GLU A 42 16.40 10.95 -1.20
CA GLU A 42 17.68 11.00 -0.51
C GLU A 42 17.46 11.05 1.01
N PHE A 43 17.83 9.97 1.71
CA PHE A 43 17.76 9.92 3.17
C PHE A 43 18.81 10.82 3.81
N LYS A 44 18.42 11.52 4.89
CA LYS A 44 19.28 12.52 5.57
C LYS A 44 20.45 11.88 6.33
N ASP A 45 20.18 10.75 6.99
CA ASP A 45 21.16 10.01 7.79
C ASP A 45 21.01 8.51 7.56
N VAL A 46 21.70 8.01 6.52
CA VAL A 46 21.65 6.62 6.07
C VAL A 46 22.13 5.64 7.15
N GLU A 47 23.11 6.04 7.97
CA GLU A 47 23.67 5.18 9.01
C GLU A 47 22.69 4.93 10.15
N SER A 48 21.79 5.90 10.41
CA SER A 48 20.74 5.78 11.43
C SER A 48 19.52 4.95 11.02
N LEU A 49 19.41 4.57 9.73
CA LEU A 49 18.22 3.91 9.22
C LEU A 49 18.07 2.48 9.76
N PRO A 50 16.84 2.06 10.14
CA PRO A 50 16.60 0.72 10.68
C PRO A 50 16.83 -0.41 9.66
N PHE A 51 16.77 -0.12 8.35
CA PHE A 51 16.95 -1.11 7.29
C PHE A 51 17.93 -0.64 6.21
N GLN A 52 19.23 -0.72 6.50
CA GLN A 52 20.32 -0.33 5.59
C GLN A 52 20.48 -1.22 4.34
N GLY A 53 19.92 -2.43 4.34
CA GLY A 53 20.05 -3.40 3.24
C GLY A 53 18.83 -3.49 2.31
N SER A 54 17.88 -2.58 2.43
CA SER A 54 16.66 -2.61 1.62
C SER A 54 16.93 -2.10 0.21
N THR A 55 16.62 -2.91 -0.81
CA THR A 55 16.79 -2.55 -2.24
C THR A 55 15.53 -1.99 -2.89
N SER A 56 14.41 -2.00 -2.17
CA SER A 56 13.16 -1.39 -2.60
C SER A 56 13.36 0.11 -2.90
N PRO A 57 12.83 0.62 -4.02
CA PRO A 57 12.97 2.03 -4.36
C PRO A 57 12.13 2.92 -3.45
N VAL A 58 12.57 4.17 -3.30
CA VAL A 58 11.87 5.23 -2.56
C VAL A 58 11.92 6.49 -3.41
N TYR A 59 10.79 7.15 -3.56
CA TYR A 59 10.65 8.31 -4.44
C TYR A 59 10.02 9.49 -3.72
N ASP A 60 10.58 10.67 -3.93
CA ASP A 60 9.88 11.92 -3.65
C ASP A 60 8.91 12.23 -4.79
N LEU A 61 7.69 12.61 -4.43
CA LEU A 61 6.66 13.06 -5.34
C LEU A 61 6.62 14.59 -5.33
N ILE A 62 6.93 15.19 -6.47
CA ILE A 62 6.94 16.65 -6.64
C ILE A 62 5.81 17.05 -7.57
N ARG A 63 4.96 17.97 -7.15
CA ARG A 63 3.93 18.59 -8.00
C ARG A 63 4.57 19.62 -8.91
N LEU A 64 4.33 19.51 -10.22
CA LEU A 64 5.02 20.30 -11.24
C LEU A 64 4.56 21.76 -11.30
N LYS A 65 3.29 22.03 -10.95
CA LYS A 65 2.69 23.36 -11.04
C LYS A 65 3.41 24.41 -10.18
N ASP A 66 3.90 24.00 -9.01
CA ASP A 66 4.46 24.85 -7.97
C ASP A 66 5.81 24.33 -7.42
N ASP A 67 6.36 23.28 -8.03
CA ASP A 67 7.57 22.56 -7.56
C ASP A 67 7.46 22.14 -6.08
N TYR A 68 6.24 21.82 -5.64
CA TYR A 68 5.95 21.49 -4.25
C TYR A 68 6.25 20.02 -3.96
N PHE A 69 6.99 19.77 -2.87
CA PHE A 69 7.22 18.42 -2.34
C PHE A 69 5.97 17.92 -1.63
N VAL A 70 5.23 17.04 -2.29
CA VAL A 70 3.95 16.50 -1.80
C VAL A 70 4.19 15.42 -0.75
N GLY A 71 5.15 14.53 -0.99
CA GLY A 71 5.28 13.34 -0.19
C GLY A 71 6.29 12.31 -0.69
N VAL A 72 6.35 11.18 0.00
CA VAL A 72 7.27 10.07 -0.29
C VAL A 72 6.51 8.79 -0.59
N ILE A 73 6.80 8.17 -1.72
CA ILE A 73 6.30 6.86 -2.11
C ILE A 73 7.36 5.81 -1.80
N THR A 74 6.93 4.72 -1.15
CA THR A 74 7.81 3.68 -0.66
C THR A 74 7.10 2.33 -0.60
N ASN A 75 7.81 1.26 -0.26
CA ASN A 75 7.21 -0.06 -0.03
C ASN A 75 8.04 -0.91 0.94
N GLN A 76 7.48 -2.04 1.36
CA GLN A 76 8.20 -3.05 2.14
C GLN A 76 8.88 -2.46 3.39
N ASN A 77 10.14 -2.82 3.65
CA ASN A 77 10.89 -2.34 4.80
C ASN A 77 11.25 -0.85 4.70
N GLN A 78 11.24 -0.25 3.50
CA GLN A 78 11.56 1.17 3.35
C GLN A 78 10.52 2.07 4.02
N PHE A 79 9.30 1.59 4.26
CA PHE A 79 8.33 2.27 5.12
C PHE A 79 8.94 2.72 6.45
N TYR A 80 9.74 1.87 7.09
CA TYR A 80 10.35 2.17 8.38
C TYR A 80 11.54 3.12 8.26
N ASN A 81 12.26 3.09 7.14
CA ASN A 81 13.32 4.06 6.86
C ASN A 81 12.71 5.46 6.68
N VAL A 82 11.63 5.59 5.92
CA VAL A 82 10.90 6.85 5.74
C VAL A 82 10.27 7.31 7.06
N LEU A 83 9.69 6.40 7.84
CA LEU A 83 9.15 6.69 9.18
C LEU A 83 10.23 7.31 10.09
N LYS A 84 11.45 6.75 10.09
CA LYS A 84 12.58 7.28 10.87
C LYS A 84 13.06 8.62 10.34
N ASP A 85 13.26 8.75 9.03
CA ASP A 85 13.80 9.96 8.40
C ASP A 85 12.85 11.18 8.48
N SER A 86 11.55 10.92 8.29
CA SER A 86 10.53 11.98 8.24
C SER A 86 9.98 12.35 9.62
N TYR A 87 9.89 11.40 10.55
CA TYR A 87 9.25 11.63 11.86
C TYR A 87 10.15 11.33 13.07
N GLY A 88 11.34 10.77 12.87
CA GLY A 88 12.20 10.31 13.97
C GLY A 88 11.64 9.10 14.73
N LEU A 89 10.63 8.42 14.18
CA LEU A 89 9.90 7.34 14.84
C LEU A 89 10.44 5.96 14.46
N GLU A 90 10.21 5.00 15.35
CA GLU A 90 10.53 3.59 15.14
C GLU A 90 9.27 2.72 15.28
N ASN A 91 9.34 1.47 14.80
CA ASN A 91 8.21 0.55 14.91
C ASN A 91 7.96 0.17 16.37
N VAL A 92 6.73 0.35 16.84
CA VAL A 92 6.32 -0.06 18.20
C VAL A 92 5.73 -1.45 18.26
N ASN A 93 5.42 -2.03 17.10
CA ASN A 93 4.77 -3.33 17.01
C ASN A 93 5.79 -4.46 17.09
N HIS A 94 5.39 -5.60 17.66
CA HIS A 94 6.24 -6.80 17.74
C HIS A 94 6.76 -7.27 16.36
N LYS A 95 6.01 -7.04 15.28
CA LYS A 95 6.41 -7.39 13.91
C LYS A 95 6.56 -6.12 13.07
N ASN A 96 7.52 -6.18 12.15
CA ASN A 96 7.63 -5.24 11.04
C ASN A 96 6.67 -5.68 9.93
N TRP A 97 5.50 -5.04 9.87
CA TRP A 97 4.53 -5.23 8.80
C TRP A 97 5.01 -4.50 7.55
N LYS A 98 5.00 -5.21 6.43
CA LYS A 98 5.54 -4.73 5.16
C LYS A 98 4.37 -4.40 4.26
N PRO A 99 4.11 -3.12 3.97
CA PRO A 99 3.08 -2.76 3.03
C PRO A 99 3.53 -3.13 1.62
N ASP A 100 2.57 -3.50 0.76
CA ASP A 100 2.89 -3.72 -0.65
C ASP A 100 3.31 -2.39 -1.28
N GLU A 101 2.64 -1.29 -0.88
CA GLU A 101 3.05 0.08 -1.16
C GLU A 101 2.61 1.04 -0.06
N CYS A 102 3.28 2.18 0.04
CA CYS A 102 2.97 3.23 0.98
C CYS A 102 3.20 4.60 0.34
N PHE A 103 2.32 5.56 0.61
CA PHE A 103 2.50 6.95 0.25
C PHE A 103 2.33 7.84 1.49
N PHE A 104 3.42 8.49 1.89
CA PHE A 104 3.41 9.52 2.91
C PHE A 104 3.06 10.85 2.25
N ASN A 105 1.79 11.26 2.29
CA ASN A 105 1.36 12.56 1.81
C ASN A 105 1.51 13.59 2.93
N PHE A 106 2.53 14.43 2.82
CA PHE A 106 2.83 15.47 3.79
C PHE A 106 1.92 16.70 3.65
N GLU A 107 1.39 16.94 2.44
CA GLU A 107 0.43 18.03 2.20
C GLU A 107 -0.87 17.81 2.97
N THR A 108 -1.38 16.56 2.96
CA THR A 108 -2.63 16.21 3.65
C THR A 108 -2.41 15.59 5.03
N ASN A 109 -1.16 15.50 5.50
CA ASN A 109 -0.78 14.81 6.75
C ASN A 109 -1.39 13.39 6.84
N THR A 110 -1.33 12.64 5.75
CA THR A 110 -1.95 11.31 5.60
C THR A 110 -0.95 10.29 5.10
N VAL A 111 -0.92 9.11 5.69
CA VAL A 111 -0.09 7.98 5.27
C VAL A 111 -0.99 6.90 4.70
N TYR A 112 -0.94 6.72 3.39
CA TYR A 112 -1.70 5.70 2.69
C TYR A 112 -0.92 4.40 2.66
N ILE A 113 -1.52 3.34 3.20
CA ILE A 113 -1.00 1.98 3.14
C ILE A 113 -1.82 1.19 2.12
N VAL A 114 -1.16 0.60 1.12
CA VAL A 114 -1.82 -0.23 0.10
C VAL A 114 -1.43 -1.69 0.30
N GLU A 115 -2.45 -2.55 0.33
CA GLU A 115 -2.30 -4.01 0.20
C GLU A 115 -2.94 -4.50 -1.09
N LYS A 116 -2.17 -5.22 -1.90
CA LYS A 116 -2.63 -5.82 -3.14
C LYS A 116 -3.09 -7.25 -2.88
N LYS A 117 -4.19 -7.66 -3.51
CA LYS A 117 -4.75 -8.99 -3.34
C LYS A 117 -5.19 -9.54 -4.68
N TRP A 118 -4.35 -10.42 -5.19
CA TRP A 118 -4.59 -11.15 -6.41
C TRP A 118 -5.16 -12.55 -6.14
N GLN A 119 -6.18 -12.95 -6.89
CA GLN A 119 -6.82 -14.26 -6.77
C GLN A 119 -7.31 -14.78 -8.13
N GLN A 120 -7.39 -16.11 -8.27
CA GLN A 120 -7.89 -16.82 -9.47
C GLN A 120 -8.85 -17.98 -9.14
N ARG A 121 -8.94 -18.37 -7.88
CA ARG A 121 -9.81 -19.42 -7.35
C ARG A 121 -10.14 -19.11 -5.90
N SER A 122 -11.24 -19.64 -5.38
CA SER A 122 -11.59 -19.50 -3.97
C SER A 122 -10.49 -20.06 -3.07
N GLY A 123 -10.29 -19.44 -1.90
CA GLY A 123 -9.28 -19.84 -0.93
C GLY A 123 -8.80 -18.68 -0.09
N SER A 124 -7.96 -19.00 0.90
CA SER A 124 -7.61 -18.20 2.10
C SER A 124 -7.10 -16.76 1.94
N VAL A 125 -7.04 -16.22 0.73
CA VAL A 125 -6.84 -14.78 0.52
C VAL A 125 -8.10 -14.01 0.93
N ASP A 126 -9.29 -14.57 0.74
CA ASP A 126 -10.57 -14.02 1.23
C ASP A 126 -10.60 -13.86 2.76
N GLU A 127 -10.22 -14.90 3.51
CA GLU A 127 -10.13 -14.86 4.97
C GLU A 127 -9.15 -13.80 5.50
N LYS A 128 -8.10 -13.49 4.74
CA LYS A 128 -7.07 -12.52 5.16
C LYS A 128 -7.54 -11.07 5.08
N MET A 129 -8.61 -10.78 4.33
CA MET A 129 -9.14 -9.43 4.18
C MET A 129 -9.66 -8.87 5.51
N PHE A 130 -10.21 -9.72 6.38
CA PHE A 130 -10.67 -9.33 7.73
C PHE A 130 -9.54 -8.81 8.64
N GLY A 131 -8.26 -9.07 8.30
CA GLY A 131 -7.11 -8.57 9.04
C GLY A 131 -6.73 -7.11 8.75
N PHE A 132 -7.29 -6.48 7.72
CA PHE A 132 -6.83 -5.17 7.23
C PHE A 132 -7.06 -4.05 8.24
N VAL A 133 -8.20 -4.01 8.90
CA VAL A 133 -8.48 -3.00 9.95
C VAL A 133 -7.47 -3.07 11.08
N ASN A 134 -7.03 -4.27 11.47
CA ASN A 134 -6.02 -4.45 12.50
C ASN A 134 -4.64 -4.03 12.00
N LYS A 135 -4.29 -4.32 10.73
CA LYS A 135 -3.06 -3.80 10.13
C LYS A 135 -3.05 -2.27 10.12
N ARG A 136 -4.15 -1.62 9.72
CA ARG A 136 -4.27 -0.15 9.78
C ARG A 136 -3.96 0.39 11.18
N ARG A 137 -4.58 -0.20 12.21
CA ARG A 137 -4.32 0.17 13.61
C ARG A 137 -2.85 0.01 14.01
N LEU A 138 -2.19 -1.06 13.57
CA LEU A 138 -0.77 -1.31 13.86
C LEU A 138 0.13 -0.26 13.20
N TYR A 139 -0.14 0.13 11.95
CA TYR A 139 0.58 1.24 11.33
C TYR A 139 0.31 2.57 12.03
N GLN A 140 -0.95 2.86 12.39
CA GLN A 140 -1.31 4.07 13.14
C GLN A 140 -0.58 4.16 14.49
N ASN A 141 -0.36 3.03 15.17
CA ASN A 141 0.36 3.01 16.44
C ASN A 141 1.79 3.55 16.34
N ASN A 142 2.45 3.39 15.18
CA ASN A 142 3.78 3.97 14.97
C ASN A 142 3.74 5.50 15.08
N PHE A 143 2.71 6.15 14.52
CA PHE A 143 2.55 7.61 14.56
C PHE A 143 1.98 8.12 15.89
N ASN A 144 1.24 7.28 16.62
CA ASN A 144 0.68 7.65 17.93
C ASN A 144 1.74 8.01 18.99
N GLN A 145 3.01 7.66 18.75
CA GLN A 145 4.17 8.05 19.54
C GLN A 145 4.45 9.57 19.52
N LEU A 146 4.01 10.28 18.48
CA LEU A 146 4.13 11.74 18.42
C LEU A 146 3.38 12.37 19.58
N LYS A 147 3.96 13.43 20.15
CA LYS A 147 3.37 14.15 21.30
C LYS A 147 2.32 15.16 20.87
N ASP A 148 2.61 15.88 19.80
CA ASP A 148 1.81 17.01 19.35
C ASP A 148 0.78 16.58 18.31
N GLU A 149 -0.37 17.24 18.32
CA GLU A 149 -1.43 17.12 17.31
C GLU A 149 -1.29 18.22 16.25
N PRO A 150 -1.76 18.00 15.00
CA PRO A 150 -2.38 16.78 14.50
C PRO A 150 -1.37 15.69 14.10
N LYS A 151 -1.59 14.46 14.55
CA LYS A 151 -0.80 13.30 14.11
C LYS A 151 -1.18 12.87 12.69
N PRO A 152 -0.24 12.29 11.90
CA PRO A 152 -0.58 11.71 10.62
C PRO A 152 -1.69 10.67 10.73
N THR A 153 -2.68 10.77 9.86
CA THR A 153 -3.76 9.77 9.76
C THR A 153 -3.32 8.65 8.84
N VAL A 154 -3.45 7.40 9.27
CA VAL A 154 -3.20 6.24 8.42
C VAL A 154 -4.48 5.81 7.72
N GLU A 155 -4.50 5.94 6.40
CA GLU A 155 -5.55 5.43 5.52
C GLU A 155 -5.10 4.09 4.93
N PHE A 156 -6.00 3.12 4.87
CA PHE A 156 -5.67 1.77 4.40
C PHE A 156 -6.48 1.41 3.17
N CYS A 157 -5.78 0.97 2.14
CA CYS A 157 -6.32 0.69 0.82
C CYS A 157 -6.09 -0.79 0.47
N ALA A 158 -7.08 -1.39 -0.16
CA ALA A 158 -7.01 -2.74 -0.70
C ALA A 158 -7.20 -2.68 -2.22
N LEU A 159 -6.20 -3.15 -2.97
CA LEU A 159 -6.25 -3.22 -4.43
C LEU A 159 -6.45 -4.66 -4.89
N PHE A 160 -7.57 -4.91 -5.54
CA PHE A 160 -8.01 -6.24 -5.98
C PHE A 160 -7.93 -6.38 -7.49
N ASN A 161 -7.76 -7.61 -8.00
CA ASN A 161 -7.90 -7.88 -9.43
C ASN A 161 -9.38 -8.10 -9.82
N SER A 162 -9.95 -7.25 -10.68
CA SER A 162 -11.39 -7.35 -11.02
C SER A 162 -11.75 -8.69 -11.66
N SER A 163 -10.80 -9.28 -12.40
CA SER A 163 -10.96 -10.56 -13.11
C SER A 163 -11.41 -11.71 -12.21
N TRP A 164 -11.09 -11.66 -10.92
CA TRP A 164 -11.62 -12.62 -9.95
C TRP A 164 -12.69 -12.00 -9.06
N TRP A 165 -12.38 -10.88 -8.42
CA TRP A 165 -13.20 -10.35 -7.34
C TRP A 165 -14.56 -9.81 -7.79
N LEU A 166 -14.66 -9.38 -9.05
CA LEU A 166 -15.91 -8.94 -9.66
C LEU A 166 -16.40 -9.98 -10.68
N ASN A 167 -15.56 -10.31 -11.63
CA ASN A 167 -15.93 -11.08 -12.83
C ASN A 167 -15.73 -12.59 -12.69
N GLY A 168 -15.11 -13.05 -11.60
CA GLY A 168 -14.83 -14.46 -11.39
C GLY A 168 -16.09 -15.30 -11.12
N ASN A 169 -15.92 -16.63 -11.21
CA ASN A 169 -16.98 -17.60 -10.96
C ASN A 169 -18.25 -17.34 -11.79
N ASP A 170 -18.07 -17.24 -13.12
CA ASP A 170 -19.14 -16.93 -14.08
C ASP A 170 -19.89 -15.62 -13.75
N GLY A 171 -19.15 -14.59 -13.31
CA GLY A 171 -19.70 -13.28 -12.94
C GLY A 171 -20.45 -13.25 -11.61
N LYS A 172 -20.35 -14.30 -10.78
CA LYS A 172 -21.05 -14.35 -9.48
C LYS A 172 -20.24 -13.75 -8.34
N ASN A 173 -18.92 -13.55 -8.52
CA ASN A 173 -18.04 -13.17 -7.43
C ASN A 173 -18.31 -11.79 -6.86
N GLU A 174 -18.68 -10.80 -7.68
CA GLU A 174 -19.10 -9.49 -7.15
C GLU A 174 -20.17 -9.64 -6.08
N LYS A 175 -21.22 -10.43 -6.36
CA LYS A 175 -22.29 -10.71 -5.40
C LYS A 175 -21.81 -11.57 -4.23
N ASN A 176 -20.97 -12.58 -4.48
CA ASN A 176 -20.51 -13.51 -3.44
C ASN A 176 -19.53 -12.87 -2.44
N TYR A 177 -18.82 -11.81 -2.84
CA TYR A 177 -17.89 -11.06 -1.99
C TYR A 177 -18.44 -9.72 -1.53
N GLN A 178 -19.72 -9.44 -1.81
CA GLN A 178 -20.36 -8.17 -1.46
C GLN A 178 -20.27 -7.88 0.04
N ASP A 179 -20.52 -8.88 0.88
CA ASP A 179 -20.40 -8.78 2.33
C ASP A 179 -18.95 -8.49 2.77
N TYR A 180 -17.95 -9.06 2.10
CA TYR A 180 -16.54 -8.74 2.37
C TYR A 180 -16.25 -7.27 2.06
N PHE A 181 -16.69 -6.79 0.90
CA PHE A 181 -16.48 -5.38 0.51
C PHE A 181 -17.22 -4.42 1.44
N ASP A 182 -18.43 -4.77 1.87
CA ASP A 182 -19.21 -3.94 2.79
C ASP A 182 -18.56 -3.88 4.17
N ASN A 183 -18.06 -5.00 4.70
CA ASN A 183 -17.30 -5.00 5.96
C ASN A 183 -16.02 -4.17 5.86
N LEU A 184 -15.27 -4.30 4.75
CA LEU A 184 -14.09 -3.48 4.51
C LEU A 184 -14.43 -1.98 4.48
N ARG A 185 -15.53 -1.58 3.85
CA ARG A 185 -15.99 -0.18 3.83
C ARG A 185 -16.39 0.30 5.23
N ILE A 186 -17.12 -0.52 6.00
CA ILE A 186 -17.49 -0.22 7.39
C ILE A 186 -16.24 -0.01 8.24
N ASP A 187 -15.22 -0.84 8.03
CA ASP A 187 -13.95 -0.73 8.73
C ASP A 187 -13.16 0.50 8.31
N GLY A 188 -13.54 1.22 7.25
CA GLY A 188 -12.85 2.38 6.70
C GLY A 188 -11.67 2.00 5.79
N ILE A 189 -11.74 0.86 5.12
CA ILE A 189 -10.77 0.42 4.13
C ILE A 189 -11.23 0.90 2.74
N LYS A 190 -10.34 1.56 2.00
CA LYS A 190 -10.59 1.94 0.60
C LYS A 190 -10.39 0.74 -0.31
N ILE A 191 -11.27 0.58 -1.29
CA ILE A 191 -11.27 -0.58 -2.18
C ILE A 191 -11.05 -0.08 -3.60
N PHE A 192 -10.06 -0.65 -4.26
CA PHE A 192 -9.73 -0.39 -5.65
C PHE A 192 -9.75 -1.69 -6.46
N PHE A 193 -9.99 -1.58 -7.77
CA PHE A 193 -9.93 -2.72 -8.69
C PHE A 193 -9.03 -2.38 -9.88
N ASP A 194 -7.96 -3.14 -10.05
CA ASP A 194 -6.92 -3.05 -11.10
C ASP A 194 -6.16 -1.72 -11.23
N LYS A 195 -6.71 -0.59 -10.78
CA LYS A 195 -6.13 0.75 -10.90
C LYS A 195 -6.39 1.56 -9.63
N TYR A 196 -5.55 2.58 -9.42
CA TYR A 196 -5.71 3.56 -8.34
C TYR A 196 -6.70 4.66 -8.72
N GLU A 197 -7.41 5.18 -7.72
CA GLU A 197 -8.16 6.42 -7.81
C GLU A 197 -7.33 7.55 -7.15
N TYR A 198 -6.57 8.31 -7.92
CA TYR A 198 -5.54 9.23 -7.39
C TYR A 198 -6.07 10.31 -6.45
N TRP A 199 -7.28 10.81 -6.70
CA TRP A 199 -7.94 11.79 -5.84
C TRP A 199 -8.09 11.32 -4.38
N TRP A 200 -8.19 10.00 -4.15
CA TRP A 200 -8.21 9.44 -2.79
C TRP A 200 -6.88 9.59 -2.07
N PHE A 201 -5.77 9.68 -2.80
CA PHE A 201 -4.43 9.89 -2.26
C PHE A 201 -4.12 11.39 -2.05
N GLY A 202 -5.06 12.29 -2.38
CA GLY A 202 -4.81 13.73 -2.41
C GLY A 202 -3.96 14.17 -3.59
N LEU A 203 -4.02 13.42 -4.70
CA LEU A 203 -3.34 13.69 -5.96
C LEU A 203 -4.35 14.02 -7.07
#